data_AF-A0A0D0ATC8-F1
#
_entry.id   AF-A0A0D0ATC8-F1
#
_cell.length_a   1.000
_cell.length_b   1.000
_cell.length_c   1.000
_cell.angle_alpha   90.00
_cell.angle_beta   90.00
_cell.angle_gamma   90.00
#
_symmetry.space_group_name_H-M   'P 1'
#
loop_
_entity.id
_entity.type
_entity.pdbx_description
1 polymer ?
#
loop_
_entity_poly.entity_id
_entity_poly.type
_entity_poly.pdbx_seq_one_letter_code
_entity_poly.pdbx_strand_id
1 'polypeptide(L)' 'KCTEGTRIDILKTIKDWVVDTSDCTPPVFWLRGMAGMGKSTIAYSICDHFDNQDEGHRLGASFFCSRQT' A
#
# COMPACT_ATOMS: atom_id res chain seq x y z
N LYS A 1 -10.36 1.15 1.29
CA LYS A 1 -9.37 1.52 2.33
C LYS A 1 -9.55 0.64 3.56
N CYS A 2 -8.51 0.39 4.34
CA CYS A 2 -8.55 -0.30 5.62
C CYS A 2 -9.39 0.53 6.61
N THR A 3 -10.10 -0.16 7.49
CA THR A 3 -10.82 0.51 8.58
C THR A 3 -9.82 1.18 9.51
N GLU A 4 -10.19 2.34 10.05
CA GLU A 4 -9.36 3.09 11.00
C GLU A 4 -8.93 2.20 12.18
N GLY A 5 -7.69 2.36 12.63
CA GLY A 5 -7.12 1.53 13.70
C GLY A 5 -6.88 0.06 13.35
N THR A 6 -7.02 -0.37 12.08
CA THR A 6 -6.75 -1.75 11.66
C THR A 6 -5.52 -1.84 10.75
N ARG A 7 -4.88 -3.01 10.71
CA ARG A 7 -3.72 -3.28 9.83
C ARG A 7 -2.57 -2.27 9.99
N ILE A 8 -2.47 -1.65 11.17
CA ILE A 8 -1.54 -0.57 11.48
C ILE A 8 -0.10 -0.99 11.16
N ASP A 9 0.32 -2.15 11.65
CA ASP A 9 1.71 -2.60 11.52
C ASP A 9 2.13 -2.78 10.07
N ILE A 10 1.32 -3.47 9.26
CA ILE A 10 1.64 -3.71 7.84
C ILE A 10 1.57 -2.42 7.02
N LEU A 11 0.62 -1.52 7.34
CA LEU A 11 0.56 -0.21 6.69
C LEU A 11 1.81 0.59 7.00
N LYS A 12 2.26 0.59 8.25
CA LYS A 12 3.50 1.25 8.67
C LYS A 12 4.72 0.66 7.94
N THR A 13 4.87 -0.67 7.93
CA THR A 13 5.96 -1.34 7.23
C THR A 13 6.05 -0.95 5.75
N ILE A 14 4.90 -0.88 5.05
CA ILE A 14 4.90 -0.51 3.63
C ILE A 14 5.23 0.97 3.47
N LYS A 15 4.71 1.86 4.33
CA LYS A 15 5.02 3.30 4.28
C LYS A 15 6.52 3.56 4.49
N ASP A 16 7.10 2.90 5.50
CA ASP A 16 8.53 2.99 5.80
C ASP A 16 9.36 2.48 4.61
N TRP A 17 8.92 1.39 3.97
CA TRP A 17 9.55 0.87 2.74
C TRP A 17 9.46 1.84 1.55
N VAL A 18 8.34 2.54 1.35
CA VAL A 18 8.18 3.50 0.24
C VAL A 18 9.12 4.71 0.38
N VAL A 19 9.38 5.16 1.61
CA VAL A 19 10.21 6.37 1.84
C VAL A 19 11.70 6.05 2.03
N ASP A 20 12.07 4.78 2.12
CA ASP A 20 13.45 4.36 2.23
C ASP A 20 14.15 4.43 0.86
N THR A 21 15.06 5.40 0.74
CA THR A 21 15.86 5.64 -0.47
C THR A 21 17.23 4.97 -0.43
N SER A 22 17.48 4.06 0.50
CA SER A 22 18.75 3.33 0.56
C SER A 22 18.89 2.33 -0.59
N ASP A 23 20.11 2.17 -1.08
CA ASP A 23 20.42 1.20 -2.15
C ASP A 23 20.15 -0.26 -1.75
N CYS A 24 20.01 -0.51 -0.45
CA CYS A 24 19.69 -1.83 0.10
C CYS A 24 18.20 -2.18 0.02
N THR A 25 17.33 -1.19 -0.23
CA THR A 25 15.88 -1.42 -0.22
C THR A 25 15.39 -1.92 -1.58
N PRO A 26 14.68 -3.07 -1.61
CA PRO A 26 14.25 -3.65 -2.87
C PRO A 26 13.19 -2.76 -3.53
N PRO A 27 13.21 -2.61 -4.88
CA PRO A 27 12.29 -1.73 -5.60
C PRO A 27 10.84 -2.27 -5.68
N VAL A 28 10.59 -3.50 -5.24
CA VAL A 28 9.28 -4.14 -5.27
C VAL A 28 8.94 -4.72 -3.89
N PHE A 29 7.83 -4.28 -3.31
CA PHE A 29 7.25 -4.87 -2.11
C PHE A 29 6.23 -5.95 -2.46
N TRP A 30 6.44 -7.17 -1.98
CA TRP A 30 5.57 -8.31 -2.30
C TRP A 30 4.66 -8.69 -1.13
N LEU A 31 3.40 -8.24 -1.15
CA LEU A 31 2.40 -8.53 -0.12
C LEU A 31 1.71 -9.90 -0.37
N ARG A 32 2.08 -10.91 0.43
CA ARG A 32 1.48 -12.27 0.38
C ARG A 32 0.51 -12.53 1.51
N GLY A 33 -0.42 -13.44 1.27
CA GLY A 33 -1.36 -13.94 2.26
C GLY A 33 -2.54 -14.66 1.64
N MET A 34 -3.35 -15.32 2.48
CA MET A 34 -4.53 -16.07 2.05
C MET A 34 -5.52 -15.20 1.26
N ALA A 35 -6.25 -15.82 0.34
CA ALA A 35 -7.36 -15.18 -0.36
C ALA A 35 -8.40 -14.64 0.64
N GLY A 36 -9.04 -13.52 0.31
CA GLY A 36 -10.03 -12.88 1.19
C GLY A 36 -9.46 -12.06 2.36
N MET A 37 -8.15 -12.08 2.62
CA MET A 37 -7.57 -11.38 3.78
C MET A 37 -7.37 -9.85 3.58
N GLY A 38 -8.02 -9.25 2.59
CA GLY A 38 -7.99 -7.80 2.38
C GLY A 38 -6.66 -7.24 1.83
N LYS A 39 -5.84 -8.04 1.14
CA LYS A 39 -4.58 -7.56 0.53
C LYS A 39 -4.79 -6.38 -0.42
N SER A 40 -5.80 -6.45 -1.28
CA SER A 40 -6.17 -5.34 -2.17
C SER A 40 -6.62 -4.10 -1.38
N THR A 41 -7.27 -4.30 -0.23
CA THR A 41 -7.66 -3.21 0.68
C THR A 41 -6.46 -2.51 1.30
N ILE A 42 -5.41 -3.27 1.67
CA ILE A 42 -4.13 -2.70 2.14
C ILE A 42 -3.49 -1.88 1.03
N ALA A 43 -3.35 -2.44 -0.18
CA ALA A 43 -2.78 -1.74 -1.32
C ALA A 43 -3.52 -0.42 -1.63
N TYR A 44 -4.86 -0.45 -1.62
CA TYR A 44 -5.68 0.75 -1.79
C TYR A 44 -5.42 1.80 -0.71
N SER A 45 -5.21 1.39 0.55
CA SER A 45 -4.95 2.33 1.64
C SER A 45 -3.59 3.00 1.53
N ILE A 46 -2.60 2.29 0.97
CA ILE A 46 -1.28 2.84 0.68
C ILE A 46 -1.36 3.85 -0.47
N CYS A 47 -2.10 3.51 -1.53
CA CYS A 47 -2.33 4.43 -2.65
C CYS A 47 -3.01 5.72 -2.15
N ASP A 48 -4.12 5.58 -1.42
CA ASP A 48 -4.87 6.70 -0.84
C ASP A 48 -3.99 7.60 0.05
N HIS A 49 -3.10 7.01 0.87
CA HIS A 49 -2.16 7.77 1.69
C HIS A 49 -1.19 8.61 0.84
N PHE A 50 -0.58 8.03 -0.20
CA PHE A 50 0.41 8.72 -1.03
C PHE A 50 -0.18 9.55 -2.19
N ASP A 51 -1.49 9.52 -2.37
CA ASP A 51 -2.20 10.41 -3.28
C ASP A 51 -2.41 11.80 -2.64
N ASN A 52 -2.52 11.86 -1.32
CA ASN A 52 -2.74 13.11 -0.58
C ASN A 52 -1.53 14.06 -0.68
N GLN A 53 -1.81 15.33 -1.00
CA GLN A 53 -0.80 16.39 -1.17
C GLN A 53 -0.06 16.72 0.13
N ASP A 54 -0.76 16.68 1.27
CA ASP A 54 -0.21 17.08 2.57
C ASP A 54 0.91 16.15 3.08
N GLU A 55 0.91 14.89 2.65
CA GLU A 55 1.88 13.87 3.08
C GLU A 55 3.05 13.71 2.07
N GLY A 56 3.07 14.58 1.04
CA GLY A 56 3.97 14.50 -0.09
C GLY A 56 3.45 13.50 -1.11
N HIS A 57 2.81 14.03 -2.17
CA HIS A 57 2.27 13.24 -3.27
C HIS A 57 3.37 12.37 -3.91
N ARG A 58 3.24 11.06 -3.76
CA ARG A 58 4.20 10.05 -4.24
C ARG A 58 3.54 8.96 -5.10
N LEU A 59 2.21 8.97 -5.21
CA LEU A 59 1.50 7.99 -6.03
C LEU A 59 1.63 8.32 -7.52
N GLY A 60 2.41 7.53 -8.26
CA GLY A 60 2.48 7.68 -9.71
C GLY A 60 1.27 7.10 -10.45
N ALA A 61 0.82 5.91 -10.07
CA ALA A 61 -0.34 5.23 -10.64
C ALA A 61 -0.83 4.11 -9.70
N SER A 62 -2.10 3.69 -9.85
CA SER A 62 -2.64 2.50 -9.20
C SER A 62 -3.53 1.70 -10.14
N PHE A 63 -3.47 0.36 -10.04
CA PHE A 63 -4.26 -0.56 -10.87
C PHE A 63 -4.91 -1.61 -9.98
N PHE A 64 -6.22 -1.80 -10.17
CA PHE A 64 -6.99 -2.82 -9.45
C PHE A 64 -7.77 -3.66 -10.45
N CYS A 65 -7.60 -4.98 -10.36
CA CYS A 65 -8.31 -5.92 -11.21
C CYS A 65 -9.52 -6.48 -10.47
N SER A 66 -10.69 -6.40 -11.08
CA SER A 66 -11.90 -7.09 -10.64
C SER A 66 -12.41 -7.97 -11.79
N ARG A 67 -13.05 -9.09 -11.43
CA ARG A 67 -13.75 -9.90 -12.42
C ARG A 67 -15.19 -9.39 -12.50
N GLN A 68 -15.53 -8.71 -13.59
CA GLN A 68 -16.94 -8.51 -13.94
C GLN A 68 -17.45 -9.81 -14.57
N THR A 69 -18.51 -10.36 -14.00
CA THR A 69 -19.31 -11.46 -14.58
C THR A 69 -20.54 -10.88 -15.22
#